data_AF-A0A4V3RU79-F1
#
_entry.id   AF-A0A4V3RU79-F1
#
_cell.length_a   1.000
_cell.length_b   1.000
_cell.length_c   1.000
_cell.angle_alpha   90.00
_cell.angle_beta   90.00
_cell.angle_gamma   90.00
#
_symmetry.space_group_name_H-M   'P 1'
#
loop_
_entity.id
_entity.type
_entity.pdbx_description
1 polymer ?
#
loop_
_entity_poly.entity_id
_entity_poly.type
_entity_poly.pdbx_seq_one_letter_code
_entity_poly.pdbx_strand_id
1 'polypeptide(L)'
;MTHLPETDAEWLLSLRDEMIDILLTETDTGKKRMLLQLLREQEYVADDIRTDFLDYCMSKINSEYEPYAVRCFSIYAAYKMCRHFPELLAELEEHLDMMRYQTLSPGLKSAFHQTKTKIAKLKK
;
A
#
# COMPACT_ATOMS: atom_id res chain seq x y z
N MET A 1 -10.98 -20.50 2.52
CA MET A 1 -11.04 -20.47 1.05
C MET A 1 -12.47 -20.21 0.64
N THR A 2 -12.83 -18.95 0.45
CA THR A 2 -14.07 -18.59 -0.25
C THR A 2 -13.73 -18.58 -1.73
N HIS A 3 -14.15 -19.63 -2.44
CA HIS A 3 -14.04 -19.69 -3.91
C HIS A 3 -15.06 -18.70 -4.47
N LEU A 4 -14.59 -17.50 -4.82
CA LEU A 4 -15.42 -16.53 -5.52
C LEU A 4 -15.64 -17.04 -6.96
N PRO A 5 -16.85 -16.97 -7.51
CA PRO A 5 -17.08 -17.20 -8.93
C PRO A 5 -16.17 -16.30 -9.80
N GLU A 6 -15.68 -16.81 -10.93
CA GLU A 6 -14.74 -16.07 -11.81
C GLU A 6 -15.28 -14.68 -12.22
N THR A 7 -16.58 -14.57 -12.48
CA THR A 7 -17.25 -13.31 -12.82
C THR A 7 -17.20 -12.28 -11.69
N ASP A 8 -17.31 -12.73 -10.43
CA ASP A 8 -17.22 -11.85 -9.27
C ASP A 8 -15.78 -11.39 -9.04
N ALA A 9 -14.80 -12.25 -9.35
CA ALA A 9 -13.37 -11.93 -9.26
C ALA A 9 -12.97 -10.88 -10.29
N GLU A 10 -13.36 -11.05 -11.57
CA GLU A 10 -13.11 -10.06 -12.63
C GLU A 10 -13.76 -8.71 -12.30
N TRP A 11 -14.99 -8.72 -11.78
CA TRP A 11 -15.66 -7.50 -11.35
C TRP A 11 -14.92 -6.79 -10.22
N LEU A 12 -14.46 -7.53 -9.20
CA LEU A 12 -13.66 -6.95 -8.10
C LEU A 12 -12.33 -6.39 -8.58
N LEU A 13 -11.66 -7.06 -9.52
CA LEU A 13 -10.42 -6.58 -10.12
C LEU A 13 -10.66 -5.29 -10.92
N SER A 14 -11.72 -5.24 -11.74
CA SER A 14 -12.07 -4.04 -12.50
C SER A 14 -12.34 -2.83 -11.59
N LEU A 15 -13.00 -3.06 -10.46
CA LEU A 15 -13.25 -2.00 -9.47
C LEU A 15 -11.95 -1.51 -8.82
N ARG A 16 -11.02 -2.43 -8.52
CA ARG A 16 -9.71 -2.06 -7.97
C ARG A 16 -8.93 -1.18 -8.94
N ASP A 17 -8.92 -1.53 -10.23
CA ASP A 17 -8.19 -0.77 -11.25
C ASP A 17 -8.81 0.60 -11.48
N GLU A 18 -10.14 0.69 -11.54
CA GLU A 18 -10.85 1.98 -11.63
C GLU A 18 -10.53 2.89 -10.43
N MET A 19 -10.53 2.32 -9.21
CA MET A 19 -10.18 3.07 -8.02
C MET A 19 -8.73 3.58 -8.02
N ILE A 20 -7.81 2.80 -8.59
CA ILE A 20 -6.41 3.22 -8.75
C ILE A 20 -6.34 4.38 -9.75
N ASP A 21 -7.00 4.28 -10.90
CA ASP A 21 -6.99 5.35 -11.92
C ASP A 21 -7.53 6.68 -11.37
N ILE A 22 -8.61 6.59 -10.58
CA ILE A 22 -9.15 7.76 -9.87
C ILE A 22 -8.13 8.28 -8.86
N LEU A 23 -7.52 7.41 -8.05
CA LEU A 23 -6.54 7.83 -7.05
C LEU A 23 -5.33 8.56 -7.65
N LEU A 24 -4.82 8.07 -8.78
CA LEU A 24 -3.62 8.60 -9.45
C LEU A 24 -3.83 10.02 -10.00
N THR A 25 -5.07 10.39 -10.30
CA THR A 25 -5.43 11.72 -10.85
C THR A 25 -6.12 12.63 -9.84
N GLU A 26 -6.51 12.12 -8.68
CA GLU A 26 -7.21 12.87 -7.65
C GLU A 26 -6.32 13.97 -7.03
N THR A 27 -6.94 15.07 -6.63
CA THR A 27 -6.28 16.19 -5.94
C THR A 27 -6.84 16.40 -4.53
N ASP A 28 -8.09 16.02 -4.29
CA ASP A 28 -8.72 16.11 -2.99
C ASP A 28 -8.15 15.08 -2.01
N THR A 29 -7.58 15.59 -0.93
CA THR A 29 -6.94 14.80 0.11
C THR A 29 -7.91 13.86 0.84
N GLY A 30 -9.18 14.27 1.02
CA GLY A 30 -10.21 13.45 1.66
C GLY A 30 -10.55 12.21 0.83
N LYS A 31 -10.74 12.40 -0.47
CA LYS A 31 -10.99 11.32 -1.44
C LYS A 31 -9.79 10.40 -1.59
N LYS A 32 -8.56 10.93 -1.70
CA LYS A 32 -7.34 10.12 -1.70
C LYS A 32 -7.28 9.18 -0.51
N ARG A 33 -7.55 9.71 0.68
CA ARG A 33 -7.57 8.94 1.93
C ARG A 33 -8.64 7.84 1.88
N MET A 34 -9.83 8.14 1.36
CA MET A 34 -10.92 7.17 1.23
C MET A 34 -10.59 6.06 0.24
N LEU A 35 -10.07 6.39 -0.94
CA LEU A 35 -9.66 5.42 -1.96
C LEU A 35 -8.53 4.53 -1.44
N LEU A 36 -7.47 5.11 -0.86
CA LEU A 36 -6.39 4.34 -0.24
C LEU A 36 -6.85 3.46 0.91
N GLN A 37 -7.83 3.91 1.70
CA GLN A 37 -8.42 3.09 2.77
C GLN A 37 -9.11 1.85 2.21
N LEU A 38 -9.76 1.93 1.06
CA LEU A 38 -10.39 0.79 0.41
C LEU A 38 -9.34 -0.10 -0.28
N LEU A 39 -8.39 0.50 -1.01
CA LEU A 39 -7.32 -0.21 -1.73
C LEU A 39 -6.39 -0.98 -0.80
N ARG A 40 -6.10 -0.49 0.42
CA ARG A 40 -5.28 -1.24 1.38
C ARG A 40 -5.94 -2.53 1.89
N GLU A 41 -7.27 -2.63 1.83
CA GLU A 41 -8.00 -3.82 2.27
C GLU A 41 -8.03 -4.90 1.17
N GLN A 42 -7.83 -4.51 -0.10
CA GLN A 42 -7.73 -5.45 -1.22
C GLN A 42 -6.51 -6.37 -1.09
N GLU A 43 -6.60 -7.55 -1.69
CA GLU A 43 -5.46 -8.44 -1.89
C GLU A 43 -4.89 -8.25 -3.29
N TYR A 44 -3.58 -8.47 -3.40
CA TYR A 44 -2.82 -8.37 -4.64
C TYR A 44 -2.12 -9.70 -4.84
N VAL A 45 -2.23 -10.30 -6.02
CA VAL A 45 -1.50 -11.52 -6.38
C VAL A 45 -0.27 -11.15 -7.20
N ALA A 46 0.77 -11.99 -7.19
CA ALA A 46 2.06 -11.68 -7.80
C ALA A 46 1.96 -11.29 -9.28
N ASP A 47 1.09 -11.96 -10.03
CA ASP A 47 0.94 -11.77 -11.49
C ASP A 47 0.07 -10.56 -11.87
N ASP A 48 -0.46 -9.82 -10.88
CA ASP A 48 -1.46 -8.76 -11.06
C ASP A 48 -1.19 -7.59 -10.10
N ILE A 49 0.07 -7.12 -10.12
CA ILE A 49 0.49 -5.92 -9.41
C ILE A 49 0.54 -4.76 -10.39
N ARG A 50 -0.24 -3.72 -10.10
CA ARG A 50 -0.14 -2.43 -10.78
C ARG A 50 1.05 -1.63 -10.27
N THR A 51 2.10 -1.54 -11.07
CA THR A 51 3.36 -0.87 -10.70
C THR A 51 3.19 0.63 -10.49
N ASP A 52 2.34 1.29 -11.27
CA ASP A 52 2.02 2.72 -11.10
C ASP A 52 1.39 3.04 -9.74
N PHE A 53 0.52 2.14 -9.25
CA PHE A 53 -0.03 2.24 -7.90
C PHE A 53 1.02 1.98 -6.82
N LEU A 54 1.90 0.99 -7.03
CA LEU A 54 3.02 0.74 -6.12
C LEU A 54 3.94 1.95 -6.02
N ASP A 55 4.34 2.52 -7.16
CA ASP A 55 5.18 3.72 -7.25
C ASP A 55 4.52 4.90 -6.55
N TYR A 56 3.20 5.08 -6.77
CA TYR A 56 2.42 6.06 -6.03
C TYR A 56 2.55 5.83 -4.53
N CYS A 57 2.27 4.62 -4.03
CA CYS A 57 2.36 4.32 -2.60
C CYS A 57 3.76 4.58 -2.05
N MET A 58 4.82 4.10 -2.72
CA MET A 58 6.22 4.31 -2.31
C MET A 58 6.57 5.79 -2.20
N SER A 59 6.14 6.61 -3.16
CA SER A 59 6.35 8.06 -3.15
C SER A 59 5.67 8.74 -1.96
N LYS A 60 4.56 8.19 -1.44
CA LYS A 60 3.81 8.77 -0.32
C LYS A 60 4.41 8.41 1.04
N ILE A 61 5.08 7.27 1.19
CA ILE A 61 5.57 6.79 2.50
C ILE A 61 6.40 7.86 3.22
N ASN A 62 7.32 8.51 2.52
CA ASN A 62 8.26 9.48 3.09
C ASN A 62 7.88 10.95 2.86
N SER A 63 6.73 11.24 2.23
CA SER A 63 6.29 12.62 2.01
C SER A 63 5.69 13.21 3.28
N GLU A 64 6.41 14.11 3.96
CA GLU A 64 5.94 14.78 5.19
C GLU A 64 4.79 15.78 4.95
N TYR A 65 4.55 16.15 3.68
CA TYR A 65 3.41 16.99 3.29
C TYR A 65 2.09 16.21 3.18
N GLU A 66 2.16 14.87 3.09
CA GLU A 66 0.97 14.04 3.01
C GLU A 66 0.37 13.79 4.40
N PRO A 67 -0.96 13.71 4.52
CA PRO A 67 -1.59 13.35 5.78
C PRO A 67 -1.10 11.99 6.27
N TYR A 68 -0.95 11.85 7.60
CA TYR A 68 -0.50 10.59 8.20
C TYR A 68 -1.32 9.37 7.78
N ALA A 69 -2.63 9.52 7.55
CA ALA A 69 -3.48 8.43 7.07
C ALA A 69 -3.09 7.96 5.66
N VAL A 70 -2.84 8.89 4.72
CA VAL A 70 -2.40 8.58 3.36
C VAL A 70 -1.09 7.80 3.39
N ARG A 71 -0.14 8.26 4.20
CA ARG A 71 1.16 7.60 4.41
C ARG A 71 1.00 6.19 5.00
N CYS A 72 0.21 6.04 6.06
CA CYS A 72 -0.08 4.73 6.67
C CYS A 72 -0.71 3.75 5.68
N PHE A 73 -1.69 4.19 4.89
CA PHE A 73 -2.39 3.30 3.97
C PHE A 73 -1.49 2.91 2.80
N SER A 74 -0.63 3.83 2.35
CA SER A 74 0.39 3.55 1.35
C SER A 74 1.39 2.50 1.83
N ILE A 75 1.83 2.55 3.09
CA ILE A 75 2.70 1.51 3.68
C ILE A 75 2.02 0.13 3.61
N TYR A 76 0.74 0.05 4.00
CA TYR A 76 0.02 -1.22 4.03
C TYR A 76 -0.25 -1.78 2.63
N ALA A 77 -0.67 -0.94 1.69
CA ALA A 77 -0.88 -1.35 0.30
C ALA A 77 0.43 -1.78 -0.36
N ALA A 78 1.51 -0.99 -0.23
CA ALA A 78 2.84 -1.33 -0.73
C ALA A 78 3.32 -2.68 -0.17
N TYR A 79 3.17 -2.93 1.13
CA TYR A 79 3.52 -4.22 1.71
C TYR A 79 2.77 -5.41 1.08
N LYS A 80 1.47 -5.28 0.81
CA LYS A 80 0.70 -6.36 0.18
C LYS A 80 1.14 -6.66 -1.25
N MET A 81 1.68 -5.67 -1.96
CA MET A 81 2.26 -5.84 -3.30
C MET A 81 3.69 -6.40 -3.20
N CYS A 82 4.57 -5.78 -2.40
CA CYS A 82 5.98 -6.15 -2.28
C CYS A 82 6.24 -7.53 -1.67
N ARG A 83 5.34 -8.07 -0.84
CA ARG A 83 5.54 -9.37 -0.15
C ARG A 83 5.77 -10.57 -1.08
N HIS A 84 5.46 -10.44 -2.36
CA HIS A 84 5.62 -11.50 -3.36
C HIS A 84 7.01 -11.51 -3.99
N PHE A 85 7.78 -10.42 -3.84
CA PHE A 85 9.00 -10.15 -4.58
C PHE A 85 10.12 -9.69 -3.63
N PRO A 86 11.19 -10.48 -3.43
CA PRO A 86 12.26 -10.13 -2.49
C PRO A 86 12.89 -8.75 -2.72
N GLU A 87 13.05 -8.35 -3.98
CA GLU A 87 13.60 -7.07 -4.41
C GLU A 87 12.67 -5.90 -4.02
N LEU A 88 11.38 -6.00 -4.30
CA LEU A 88 10.40 -4.97 -3.92
C LEU A 88 10.23 -4.91 -2.41
N LEU A 89 10.38 -6.04 -1.71
CA LEU A 89 10.35 -6.09 -0.25
C LEU A 89 11.56 -5.38 0.35
N ALA A 90 12.74 -5.52 -0.25
CA ALA A 90 13.94 -4.80 0.15
C ALA A 90 13.79 -3.29 -0.08
N GLU A 91 13.28 -2.88 -1.24
CA GLU A 91 12.99 -1.47 -1.54
C GLU A 91 11.99 -0.86 -0.54
N LEU A 92 10.90 -1.58 -0.22
CA LEU A 92 9.96 -1.13 0.81
C LEU A 92 10.63 -0.95 2.18
N GLU A 93 11.57 -1.83 2.54
CA GLU A 93 12.30 -1.71 3.79
C GLU A 93 13.18 -0.47 3.85
N GLU A 94 13.81 -0.08 2.74
CA GLU A 94 14.58 1.15 2.62
C GLU A 94 13.67 2.38 2.81
N HIS A 95 12.50 2.38 2.16
CA HIS A 95 11.48 3.41 2.37
C HIS A 95 11.06 3.52 3.84
N LEU A 96 10.82 2.39 4.51
CA LEU A 96 10.47 2.36 5.93
C LEU A 96 11.61 2.85 6.81
N ASP A 97 12.85 2.50 6.52
CA ASP A 97 14.00 2.90 7.34
C ASP A 97 14.28 4.40 7.25
N MET A 98 14.01 5.04 6.11
CA MET A 98 14.04 6.51 5.99
C MET A 98 13.04 7.22 6.91
N MET A 99 11.90 6.60 7.23
CA MET A 99 10.91 7.20 8.14
C MET A 99 11.48 7.45 9.55
N ARG A 100 12.53 6.75 9.97
CA ARG A 100 13.15 6.91 11.30
C ARG A 100 13.75 8.30 11.51
N TYR A 101 14.06 9.01 10.43
CA TYR A 101 14.61 10.37 10.46
C TYR A 101 13.52 11.45 10.54
N GLN A 102 12.24 11.07 10.56
CA GLN A 102 11.11 11.98 10.55
C GLN A 102 10.38 12.00 11.89
N THR A 103 9.57 13.04 12.12
CA THR A 103 8.67 13.07 13.28
C THR A 103 7.43 12.21 13.01
N LEU A 104 7.41 11.00 13.57
CA LEU A 104 6.31 10.06 13.35
C LEU A 104 5.18 10.23 14.36
N SER A 105 3.95 10.38 13.86
CA SER A 105 2.74 10.27 14.66
C SER A 105 2.57 8.85 15.24
N PRO A 106 1.79 8.67 16.33
CA PRO A 106 1.53 7.33 16.89
C PRO A 106 0.98 6.34 15.85
N GLY A 107 0.12 6.80 14.94
CA GLY A 107 -0.42 5.98 13.85
C GLY A 107 0.67 5.51 12.87
N LEU A 108 1.60 6.40 12.50
CA LEU A 108 2.72 6.03 11.62
C LEU A 108 3.71 5.09 12.29
N LYS A 109 4.03 5.31 13.57
CA LYS A 109 4.88 4.38 14.34
C LYS A 109 4.26 2.98 14.35
N SER A 110 2.95 2.89 14.58
CA SER A 110 2.22 1.63 14.54
C SER A 110 2.31 0.97 13.15
N ALA A 111 2.04 1.72 12.08
CA ALA A 111 2.13 1.20 10.71
C ALA A 111 3.55 0.70 10.35
N PHE A 112 4.57 1.48 10.71
CA PHE A 112 5.98 1.12 10.55
C PHE A 112 6.33 -0.19 11.27
N HIS A 113 6.03 -0.29 12.57
CA HIS A 113 6.38 -1.46 13.37
C HIS A 113 5.62 -2.72 12.92
N GLN A 114 4.33 -2.60 12.64
CA GLN A 114 3.53 -3.72 12.14
C GLN A 114 4.08 -4.23 10.81
N THR A 115 4.44 -3.34 9.90
CA THR A 115 4.96 -3.71 8.59
C THR A 115 6.34 -4.34 8.69
N LYS A 116 7.29 -3.73 9.41
CA LYS A 116 8.61 -4.35 9.67
C LYS A 116 8.49 -5.73 10.34
N THR A 117 7.55 -5.90 11.27
CA THR A 117 7.28 -7.21 11.90
C THR A 117 6.79 -8.24 10.88
N LYS A 118 5.90 -7.84 9.97
CA LYS A 118 5.39 -8.73 8.91
C LYS A 118 6.50 -9.10 7.92
N ILE A 119 7.33 -8.14 7.50
CA ILE A 119 8.50 -8.38 6.63
C ILE A 119 9.47 -9.35 7.29
N ALA A 120 9.80 -9.14 8.57
CA ALA A 120 10.70 -10.04 9.31
C ALA A 120 10.15 -11.47 9.44
N LYS A 121 8.82 -11.66 9.45
CA LYS A 121 8.20 -12.98 9.45
C LYS A 121 8.27 -13.69 8.10
N LEU A 122 8.25 -12.94 6.98
CA LEU A 122 8.37 -13.51 5.63
C LEU A 122 9.79 -13.98 5.31
N LYS A 123 10.81 -13.35 5.92
CA LYS A 123 12.22 -13.71 5.74
C LYS A 123 12.70 -14.87 6.62
N LYS A 124 11.85 -15.39 7.50
CA LYS A 124 12.14 -16.55 8.35
C LYS A 124 11.72 -17.83 7.64
#